data_AF-A0A537HAL4-F1
#
_entry.id   AF-A0A537HAL4-F1
#
_cell.length_a   1.000
_cell.length_b   1.000
_cell.length_c   1.000
_cell.angle_alpha   90.00
_cell.angle_beta   90.00
_cell.angle_gamma   90.00
#
_symmetry.space_group_name_H-M   'P 1'
#
loop_
_entity.id
_entity.type
_entity.pdbx_description
1 polymer ?
#
loop_
_entity_poly.entity_id
_entity_poly.type
_entity_poly.pdbx_seq_one_letter_code
_entity_poly.pdbx_strand_id
1 'polypeptide(L)'
;RYGERRTARTGHLLHSATKSIVAVAVERREAIVLENIEGIRSLYRKGNGQGRKYRGRMNRWSFGEAQRQIEYKARWVGLRVVRLSRRETRGSSLSCPRCGERLQSDKRLVRKLWCGKCRIVMDRDTVAAVNLSRRGRVRVARSRPPIIETQGRAVEAVRGNPTPTVIPEVNAPKLTQPTKS
;
A
#
# COMPACT_ATOMS: atom_id res chain seq x y z
N ARG A 1 -13.25 27.79 2.09
CA ARG A 1 -13.13 28.17 0.66
C ARG A 1 -11.76 27.85 -0.01
N TYR A 2 -10.62 28.48 0.34
CA TYR A 2 -9.32 28.16 -0.32
C TYR A 2 -8.69 26.83 0.16
N GLY A 3 -8.89 26.47 1.43
CA GLY A 3 -8.40 25.20 1.99
C GLY A 3 -9.04 23.97 1.34
N GLU A 4 -10.37 23.95 1.21
CA GLU A 4 -11.11 22.84 0.60
C GLU A 4 -10.70 22.61 -0.86
N ARG A 5 -10.58 23.68 -1.65
CA ARG A 5 -10.12 23.60 -3.05
C ARG A 5 -8.74 22.96 -3.16
N ARG A 6 -7.82 23.31 -2.26
CA ARG A 6 -6.48 22.69 -2.21
C ARG A 6 -6.58 21.21 -1.85
N THR A 7 -7.34 20.86 -0.81
CA THR A 7 -7.52 19.47 -0.38
C THR A 7 -8.14 18.62 -1.49
N ALA A 8 -9.16 19.12 -2.18
CA ALA A 8 -9.78 18.46 -3.31
C ALA A 8 -8.78 18.21 -4.45
N ARG A 9 -7.96 19.22 -4.82
CA ARG A 9 -6.89 19.05 -5.83
C ARG A 9 -5.86 18.01 -5.40
N THR A 10 -5.41 18.05 -4.15
CA THR A 10 -4.47 17.04 -3.62
C THR A 10 -5.09 15.65 -3.64
N GLY A 11 -6.36 15.51 -3.24
CA GLY A 11 -7.11 14.25 -3.29
C GLY A 11 -7.22 13.70 -4.70
N HIS A 12 -7.54 14.54 -5.69
CA HIS A 12 -7.60 14.15 -7.10
C HIS A 12 -6.24 13.68 -7.65
N LEU A 13 -5.16 14.40 -7.34
CA LEU A 13 -3.80 14.02 -7.74
C LEU A 13 -3.39 12.68 -7.12
N LEU A 14 -3.66 12.47 -5.83
CA LEU A 14 -3.39 11.20 -5.16
C LEU A 14 -4.22 10.07 -5.76
N HIS A 15 -5.51 10.31 -6.01
CA HIS A 15 -6.37 9.32 -6.62
C HIS A 15 -5.85 8.89 -7.99
N SER A 16 -5.48 9.85 -8.84
CA SER A 16 -4.94 9.58 -10.17
C SER A 16 -3.62 8.80 -10.09
N ALA A 17 -2.65 9.29 -9.29
CA ALA A 17 -1.35 8.66 -9.15
C ALA A 17 -1.44 7.23 -8.60
N THR A 18 -2.23 7.02 -7.54
CA THR A 18 -2.37 5.69 -6.92
C THR A 18 -3.15 4.72 -7.81
N LYS A 19 -4.10 5.21 -8.63
CA LYS A 19 -4.77 4.40 -9.66
C LYS A 19 -3.77 3.93 -10.71
N SER A 20 -2.92 4.84 -11.21
CA SER A 20 -1.89 4.50 -12.20
C SER A 20 -0.87 3.49 -11.65
N ILE A 21 -0.42 3.64 -10.41
CA ILE A 21 0.50 2.69 -9.76
C ILE A 21 -0.10 1.27 -9.72
N VAL A 22 -1.36 1.15 -9.29
CA VAL A 22 -2.04 -0.15 -9.22
C VAL A 22 -2.25 -0.73 -10.62
N ALA A 23 -2.64 0.09 -11.61
CA ALA A 23 -2.82 -0.35 -12.99
C ALA A 23 -1.53 -0.93 -13.59
N VAL A 24 -0.40 -0.24 -13.42
CA VAL A 24 0.91 -0.72 -13.89
C VAL A 24 1.32 -2.02 -13.21
N ALA A 25 1.06 -2.15 -11.90
CA ALA A 25 1.39 -3.37 -11.16
C ALA A 25 0.53 -4.57 -11.62
N VAL A 26 -0.75 -4.35 -11.94
CA VAL A 26 -1.64 -5.37 -12.50
C VAL A 26 -1.15 -5.80 -13.89
N GLU A 27 -0.87 -4.85 -14.77
CA GLU A 27 -0.37 -5.10 -16.14
C GLU A 27 0.91 -5.94 -16.13
N ARG A 28 1.83 -5.62 -15.22
CA ARG A 28 3.13 -6.30 -15.08
C ARG A 28 3.07 -7.57 -14.22
N ARG A 29 1.91 -7.90 -13.63
CA ARG A 29 1.74 -9.01 -12.68
C ARG A 29 2.71 -8.93 -11.50
N GLU A 30 2.95 -7.72 -11.00
CA GLU A 30 3.89 -7.44 -9.91
C GLU A 30 3.16 -7.21 -8.58
N ALA A 31 3.79 -7.59 -7.47
CA ALA A 31 3.32 -7.20 -6.14
C ALA A 31 3.82 -5.80 -5.77
N ILE A 32 3.04 -5.06 -4.98
CA ILE A 32 3.44 -3.73 -4.48
C ILE A 32 4.08 -3.87 -3.11
N VAL A 33 5.22 -3.19 -2.91
CA VAL A 33 5.91 -3.11 -1.62
C VAL A 33 5.82 -1.70 -1.08
N LEU A 34 5.33 -1.55 0.14
CA LEU A 34 5.21 -0.28 0.84
C LEU A 34 6.18 -0.22 2.02
N GLU A 35 6.83 0.92 2.20
CA GLU A 35 7.64 1.20 3.38
C GLU A 35 6.76 1.53 4.61
N ASN A 36 7.25 1.21 5.82
CA ASN A 36 6.67 1.74 7.04
C ASN A 36 7.06 3.22 7.23
N ILE A 37 6.06 4.09 7.09
CA ILE A 37 6.15 5.55 7.29
C ILE A 37 5.52 6.04 8.61
N GLU A 38 5.22 5.14 9.53
CA GLU A 38 4.62 5.49 10.80
C GLU A 38 5.57 6.36 11.62
N GLY A 39 5.02 7.34 12.33
CA GLY A 39 5.80 8.23 13.16
C GLY A 39 6.71 9.20 12.41
N ILE A 40 6.76 9.23 11.07
CA ILE A 40 7.55 10.24 10.33
C ILE A 40 7.18 11.68 10.76
N ARG A 41 5.92 11.93 11.09
CA ARG A 41 5.47 13.26 11.57
C ARG A 41 6.10 13.67 12.91
N SER A 42 6.51 12.72 13.75
CA SER A 42 7.13 13.04 15.04
C SER A 42 8.48 13.76 14.86
N LEU A 43 9.16 13.50 13.74
CA LEU A 43 10.42 14.15 13.34
C LEU A 43 10.24 15.63 13.01
N TYR A 44 9.01 16.08 12.72
CA TYR A 44 8.69 17.43 12.24
C TYR A 44 7.88 18.24 13.26
N ARG A 45 7.94 17.88 14.54
CA ARG A 45 7.34 18.62 15.66
C ARG A 45 8.09 19.91 15.97
N LYS A 46 7.44 20.85 16.67
CA LYS A 46 8.09 22.07 17.17
C LYS A 46 9.24 21.67 18.13
N GLY A 47 10.36 22.38 18.09
CA GLY A 47 11.54 22.07 18.93
C GLY A 47 12.60 21.17 18.29
N ASN A 48 12.41 20.74 17.04
CA ASN A 48 13.36 19.88 16.31
C ASN A 48 14.50 20.62 15.58
N GLY A 49 14.73 21.91 15.88
CA GLY A 49 15.71 22.76 15.20
C GLY A 49 15.36 23.18 13.76
N GLN A 50 14.21 22.78 13.22
CA GLN A 50 13.81 23.11 11.84
C GLN A 50 12.82 24.28 11.78
N GLY A 51 12.99 25.11 10.73
CA GLY A 51 12.15 26.28 10.48
C GLY A 51 10.66 25.94 10.28
N ARG A 52 9.78 26.86 10.69
CA ARG A 52 8.32 26.72 10.61
C ARG A 52 7.83 26.36 9.19
N LYS A 53 8.40 27.00 8.16
CA LYS A 53 8.04 26.75 6.75
C LYS A 53 8.35 25.31 6.33
N TYR A 54 9.52 24.79 6.68
CA TYR A 54 9.96 23.43 6.36
C TYR A 54 9.07 22.38 7.06
N ARG A 55 8.86 22.53 8.38
CA ARG A 55 7.97 21.64 9.14
C ARG A 55 6.55 21.64 8.58
N GLY A 56 6.03 22.82 8.24
CA GLY A 56 4.72 22.94 7.59
C GLY A 56 4.66 22.18 6.27
N ARG A 57 5.72 22.24 5.44
CA ARG A 57 5.78 21.50 4.18
C ARG A 57 5.77 19.98 4.41
N MET A 58 6.60 19.48 5.31
CA MET A 58 6.69 18.05 5.58
C MET A 58 5.39 17.49 6.19
N ASN A 59 4.75 18.23 7.10
CA ASN A 59 3.49 17.80 7.72
C ASN A 59 2.26 17.90 6.79
N ARG A 60 2.35 18.65 5.68
CA ARG A 60 1.28 18.70 4.66
C ARG A 60 1.32 17.54 3.68
N TRP A 61 2.40 16.75 3.65
CA TRP A 61 2.49 15.62 2.75
C TRP A 61 1.52 14.51 3.14
N SER A 62 0.68 14.10 2.18
CA SER A 62 -0.41 13.13 2.36
C SER A 62 0.05 11.70 2.06
N PHE A 63 1.20 11.29 2.59
CA PHE A 63 1.77 9.97 2.36
C PHE A 63 0.90 8.81 2.91
N GLY A 64 0.21 9.04 4.04
CA GLY A 64 -0.68 8.03 4.63
C GLY A 64 -1.92 7.81 3.78
N GLU A 65 -2.47 8.88 3.22
CA GLU A 65 -3.56 8.83 2.25
C GLU A 65 -3.14 8.04 1.00
N ALA A 66 -1.95 8.34 0.46
CA ALA A 66 -1.43 7.62 -0.70
C ALA A 66 -1.31 6.11 -0.45
N GLN A 67 -0.76 5.70 0.71
CA GLN A 67 -0.67 4.29 1.06
C GLN A 67 -2.04 3.63 1.26
N ARG A 68 -2.99 4.29 1.97
CA ARG A 68 -4.36 3.77 2.10
C ARG A 68 -5.00 3.58 0.72
N GLN A 69 -4.84 4.56 -0.18
CA GLN A 69 -5.39 4.49 -1.54
C GLN A 69 -4.82 3.34 -2.35
N ILE A 70 -3.50 3.12 -2.27
CA ILE A 70 -2.85 1.97 -2.91
C ILE A 70 -3.40 0.67 -2.33
N GLU A 71 -3.44 0.54 -1.01
CA GLU A 71 -3.88 -0.68 -0.33
C GLU A 71 -5.33 -1.05 -0.68
N TYR A 72 -6.28 -0.11 -0.59
CA TYR A 72 -7.68 -0.44 -0.90
C TYR A 72 -7.88 -0.73 -2.40
N LYS A 73 -7.23 0.01 -3.30
CA LYS A 73 -7.35 -0.21 -4.76
C LYS A 73 -6.74 -1.53 -5.16
N ALA A 74 -5.57 -1.86 -4.61
CA ALA A 74 -4.93 -3.15 -4.81
C ALA A 74 -5.82 -4.30 -4.32
N ARG A 75 -6.41 -4.17 -3.12
CA ARG A 75 -7.34 -5.16 -2.58
C ARG A 75 -8.55 -5.38 -3.48
N TRP A 76 -9.13 -4.32 -4.07
CA TRP A 76 -10.26 -4.45 -5.00
C TRP A 76 -9.95 -5.26 -6.24
N VAL A 77 -8.71 -5.25 -6.73
CA VAL A 77 -8.29 -6.01 -7.91
C VAL A 77 -7.54 -7.31 -7.55
N GLY A 78 -7.52 -7.69 -6.28
CA GLY A 78 -6.81 -8.88 -5.79
C GLY A 78 -5.28 -8.79 -5.86
N LEU A 79 -4.72 -7.58 -5.99
CA LEU A 79 -3.27 -7.37 -6.07
C LEU A 79 -2.64 -7.45 -4.68
N ARG A 80 -1.53 -8.18 -4.59
CA ARG A 80 -0.80 -8.35 -3.33
C ARG A 80 -0.01 -7.09 -2.97
N VAL A 81 -0.22 -6.62 -1.74
CA VAL A 81 0.55 -5.52 -1.13
C VAL A 81 1.31 -6.04 0.08
N VAL A 82 2.60 -5.72 0.17
CA VAL A 82 3.46 -6.07 1.31
C VAL A 82 3.96 -4.80 1.98
N ARG A 83 3.64 -4.64 3.27
CA ARG A 83 4.16 -3.57 4.10
C ARG A 83 5.42 -4.05 4.85
N LEU A 84 6.56 -3.41 4.59
CA LEU A 84 7.82 -3.71 5.26
C LEU A 84 7.85 -3.10 6.65
N SER A 85 8.53 -3.76 7.59
CA SER A 85 8.76 -3.23 8.94
C SER A 85 9.77 -2.07 8.93
N ARG A 86 9.82 -1.29 10.03
CA ARG A 86 10.82 -0.22 10.20
C ARG A 86 12.26 -0.72 10.11
N ARG A 87 12.53 -1.94 10.60
CA ARG A 87 13.85 -2.57 10.52
C ARG A 87 14.21 -2.85 9.06
N GLU A 88 13.25 -3.35 8.28
CA GLU A 88 13.42 -3.64 6.86
C GLU A 88 13.47 -2.39 5.99
N THR A 89 12.98 -1.22 6.42
CA THR A 89 13.08 0.01 5.62
C THR A 89 14.34 0.82 5.96
N ARG A 90 14.95 0.58 7.12
CA ARG A 90 16.12 1.33 7.59
C ARG A 90 17.25 1.31 6.57
N GLY A 91 17.77 2.50 6.25
CA GLY A 91 18.92 2.69 5.37
C GLY A 91 18.70 2.27 3.91
N SER A 92 17.45 2.02 3.48
CA SER A 92 17.13 1.64 2.09
C SER A 92 17.65 2.65 1.08
N SER A 93 17.72 3.94 1.43
CA SER A 93 18.20 5.01 0.57
C SER A 93 19.71 5.27 0.65
N LEU A 94 20.48 4.46 1.38
CA LEU A 94 21.90 4.73 1.67
C LEU A 94 22.82 3.53 1.39
N SER A 95 22.27 2.40 0.94
CA SER A 95 23.04 1.20 0.61
C SER A 95 23.05 0.98 -0.89
N CYS A 96 24.21 0.75 -1.47
CA CYS A 96 24.35 0.50 -2.90
C CYS A 96 23.57 -0.76 -3.30
N PRO A 97 22.61 -0.67 -4.23
CA PRO A 97 21.87 -1.85 -4.68
C PRO A 97 22.77 -2.82 -5.47
N ARG A 98 23.97 -2.45 -5.92
CA ARG A 98 24.86 -3.40 -6.60
C ARG A 98 25.75 -4.17 -5.62
N CYS A 99 26.42 -3.46 -4.70
CA CYS A 99 27.48 -4.05 -3.88
C CYS A 99 27.25 -3.94 -2.36
N GLY A 100 26.13 -3.38 -1.91
CA GLY A 100 25.79 -3.22 -0.48
C GLY A 100 26.49 -2.05 0.23
N GLU A 101 27.60 -1.55 -0.31
CA GLU A 101 28.41 -0.46 0.25
C GLU A 101 27.57 0.77 0.62
N ARG A 102 27.94 1.44 1.71
CA ARG A 102 27.27 2.68 2.12
C ARG A 102 27.57 3.78 1.10
N LEU A 103 26.52 4.38 0.57
CA LEU A 103 26.62 5.44 -0.42
C LEU A 103 27.01 6.77 0.24
N GLN A 104 27.85 7.51 -0.47
CA GLN A 104 28.30 8.84 -0.08
C GLN A 104 27.39 9.89 -0.73
N SER A 105 26.97 10.88 0.07
CA SER A 105 26.20 12.02 -0.41
C SER A 105 27.07 13.26 -0.49
N ASP A 106 27.02 13.97 -1.60
CA ASP A 106 27.58 15.31 -1.71
C ASP A 106 26.57 16.33 -1.13
N LYS A 107 27.06 17.33 -0.40
CA LYS A 107 26.26 18.45 0.11
C LYS A 107 25.59 19.24 -1.02
N ARG A 108 26.22 19.32 -2.20
CA ARG A 108 25.70 20.00 -3.39
C ARG A 108 24.68 19.15 -4.15
N LEU A 109 24.85 17.84 -4.19
CA LEU A 109 24.01 16.90 -4.94
C LEU A 109 23.21 15.99 -4.01
N VAL A 110 22.38 16.57 -3.14
CA VAL A 110 21.65 15.85 -2.07
C VAL A 110 20.83 14.66 -2.59
N ARG A 111 20.36 14.70 -3.84
CA ARG A 111 19.54 13.65 -4.46
C ARG A 111 20.35 12.56 -5.16
N LYS A 112 21.62 12.82 -5.47
CA LYS A 112 22.52 11.86 -6.11
C LYS A 112 23.51 11.30 -5.09
N LEU A 113 23.83 10.03 -5.24
CA LEU A 113 24.64 9.28 -4.31
C LEU A 113 25.77 8.57 -5.06
N TRP A 114 26.99 8.69 -4.55
CA TRP A 114 28.17 8.03 -5.11
C TRP A 114 28.45 6.72 -4.40
N CYS A 115 28.74 5.68 -5.19
CA CYS A 115 29.28 4.42 -4.67
C CYS A 115 30.77 4.33 -4.99
N GLY A 116 31.63 4.35 -3.98
CA GLY A 116 33.08 4.23 -4.17
C GLY A 116 33.50 2.91 -4.80
N LYS A 117 32.86 1.80 -4.43
CA LYS A 117 33.18 0.46 -4.95
C LYS A 117 32.72 0.24 -6.40
N CYS A 118 31.48 0.62 -6.72
CA CYS A 118 30.94 0.47 -8.07
C CYS A 118 31.34 1.61 -9.01
N ARG A 119 31.87 2.72 -8.49
CA ARG A 119 32.20 3.94 -9.24
C ARG A 119 31.03 4.48 -10.08
N ILE A 120 29.83 4.47 -9.50
CA ILE A 120 28.61 4.96 -10.14
C ILE A 120 27.88 5.98 -9.26
N VAL A 121 27.20 6.91 -9.93
CA VAL A 121 26.26 7.85 -9.33
C VAL A 121 24.84 7.33 -9.53
N MET A 122 24.02 7.34 -8.48
CA MET A 122 22.62 6.88 -8.53
C MET A 122 21.70 7.90 -7.87
N ASP A 123 20.45 7.97 -8.31
CA ASP A 123 19.42 8.74 -7.61
C ASP A 123 19.00 8.03 -6.31
N ARG A 124 18.82 8.81 -5.24
CA ARG A 124 18.48 8.33 -3.90
C ARG A 124 17.15 7.58 -3.85
N ASP A 125 16.14 8.02 -4.60
CA ASP A 125 14.83 7.37 -4.61
C ASP A 125 14.90 6.07 -5.40
N THR A 126 15.66 6.03 -6.51
CA THR A 126 15.91 4.78 -7.25
C THR A 126 16.61 3.75 -6.37
N VAL A 127 17.62 4.17 -5.60
CA VAL A 127 18.31 3.31 -4.62
C VAL A 127 17.31 2.76 -3.59
N ALA A 128 16.47 3.63 -3.01
CA ALA A 128 15.46 3.21 -2.04
C ALA A 128 14.47 2.22 -2.66
N ALA A 129 13.94 2.51 -3.84
CA ALA A 129 12.96 1.66 -4.54
C ALA A 129 13.53 0.26 -4.83
N VAL A 130 14.76 0.17 -5.35
CA VAL A 130 15.41 -1.11 -5.65
C VAL A 130 15.65 -1.91 -4.37
N ASN A 131 16.15 -1.27 -3.32
CA ASN A 131 16.41 -1.95 -2.05
C ASN A 131 15.12 -2.43 -1.37
N LEU A 132 14.07 -1.61 -1.34
CA LEU A 132 12.76 -1.99 -0.79
C LEU A 132 12.13 -3.12 -1.62
N SER A 133 12.20 -3.07 -2.95
CA SER A 133 11.73 -4.14 -3.83
C SER A 133 12.41 -5.48 -3.51
N ARG A 134 13.75 -5.49 -3.34
CA ARG A 134 14.49 -6.70 -2.99
C ARG A 134 14.12 -7.24 -1.61
N ARG A 135 13.98 -6.38 -0.61
CA ARG A 135 13.56 -6.78 0.75
C ARG A 135 12.13 -7.32 0.73
N GLY A 136 11.25 -6.69 -0.04
CA GLY A 136 9.87 -7.13 -0.24
C GLY A 136 9.75 -8.45 -0.99
N ARG A 137 10.63 -8.74 -1.96
CA ARG A 137 10.64 -10.02 -2.68
C ARG A 137 10.75 -11.22 -1.73
N VAL A 138 11.57 -11.11 -0.69
CA VAL A 138 11.72 -12.18 0.32
C VAL A 138 10.40 -12.42 1.06
N ARG A 139 9.66 -11.36 1.41
CA ARG A 139 8.33 -11.47 2.01
C ARG A 139 7.31 -12.05 1.05
N VAL A 140 7.34 -11.62 -0.22
CA VAL A 140 6.44 -12.14 -1.25
C VAL A 140 6.62 -13.64 -1.41
N ALA A 141 7.86 -14.11 -1.57
CA ALA A 141 8.18 -15.53 -1.69
C ALA A 141 7.69 -16.34 -0.49
N ARG A 142 7.91 -15.86 0.75
CA ARG A 142 7.55 -16.58 1.99
C ARG A 142 6.05 -16.77 2.21
N SER A 143 5.19 -15.91 1.66
CA SER A 143 3.73 -16.05 1.82
C SER A 143 3.04 -16.64 0.59
N ARG A 144 3.81 -17.14 -0.39
CA ARG A 144 3.25 -18.03 -1.40
C ARG A 144 3.16 -19.43 -0.76
N PRO A 145 1.99 -20.07 -0.72
CA PRO A 145 1.94 -21.48 -0.31
C PRO A 145 2.86 -22.29 -1.24
N PRO A 146 3.56 -23.33 -0.74
CA PRO A 146 4.28 -24.24 -1.61
C PRO A 146 3.30 -24.77 -2.65
N ILE A 147 3.70 -24.76 -3.91
CA ILE A 147 2.95 -25.43 -4.97
C ILE A 147 3.12 -26.92 -4.66
N ILE A 148 2.13 -27.53 -4.00
CA ILE A 148 2.02 -28.98 -3.98
C ILE A 148 1.53 -29.31 -5.38
N GLU A 149 2.45 -29.73 -6.25
CA GLU A 149 2.07 -30.34 -7.54
C GLU A 149 1.38 -31.66 -7.24
N THR A 150 0.08 -31.62 -6.92
CA THR A 150 -0.76 -32.80 -6.97
C THR A 150 -0.97 -33.15 -8.44
N GLN A 151 -0.09 -33.98 -8.98
CA GLN A 151 -0.33 -34.67 -10.24
C GLN A 151 -1.56 -35.58 -10.08
N GLY A 152 -2.62 -35.27 -10.83
CA GLY A 152 -3.50 -36.30 -11.40
C GLY A 152 -4.73 -36.74 -10.59
N ARG A 153 -5.89 -36.52 -11.25
CA ARG A 153 -7.14 -37.32 -11.22
C ARG A 153 -8.08 -37.23 -10.00
N ALA A 154 -9.22 -36.60 -10.31
CA ALA A 154 -10.61 -36.99 -10.03
C ALA A 154 -11.02 -37.27 -8.57
N VAL A 155 -11.91 -36.43 -8.03
CA VAL A 155 -13.33 -36.82 -7.92
C VAL A 155 -14.22 -35.57 -7.91
N GLU A 156 -15.30 -35.65 -8.68
CA GLU A 156 -16.49 -34.83 -8.55
C GLU A 156 -17.10 -34.88 -7.14
N ALA A 157 -18.05 -33.98 -6.90
CA ALA A 157 -19.02 -33.93 -5.80
C ALA A 157 -18.62 -33.10 -4.57
N VAL A 158 -19.02 -31.82 -4.60
CA VAL A 158 -19.99 -31.26 -3.63
C VAL A 158 -20.79 -30.17 -4.36
N ARG A 159 -21.89 -30.55 -5.02
CA ARG A 159 -23.02 -29.62 -5.16
C ARG A 159 -23.72 -29.62 -3.81
N GLY A 160 -23.46 -28.58 -3.01
CA GLY A 160 -24.26 -28.35 -1.81
C GLY A 160 -25.71 -28.13 -2.23
N ASN A 161 -26.62 -28.96 -1.71
CA ASN A 161 -28.05 -28.74 -1.85
C ASN A 161 -28.41 -27.33 -1.35
N PRO A 162 -29.23 -26.54 -2.07
CA PRO A 162 -29.79 -25.33 -1.51
C PRO A 162 -30.80 -25.73 -0.42
N THR A 163 -30.47 -25.43 0.83
CA THR A 163 -31.41 -25.49 1.94
C THR A 163 -32.55 -24.51 1.63
N PRO A 164 -33.82 -24.95 1.55
CA PRO A 164 -34.92 -24.02 1.35
C PRO A 164 -35.05 -23.16 2.61
N THR A 165 -34.95 -21.85 2.45
CA THR A 165 -35.26 -20.89 3.52
C THR A 165 -36.73 -21.05 3.88
N VAL A 166 -37.01 -21.62 5.05
CA VAL A 166 -38.34 -21.65 5.64
C VAL A 166 -38.73 -20.20 5.96
N ILE A 167 -39.66 -19.64 5.19
CA ILE A 167 -40.32 -18.38 5.52
C ILE A 167 -41.32 -18.70 6.64
N PRO A 168 -41.20 -18.12 7.85
CA PRO A 168 -42.23 -18.28 8.86
C PRO A 168 -43.48 -17.53 8.42
N GLU A 169 -44.61 -18.24 8.29
CA GLU A 169 -45.92 -17.63 8.10
C GLU A 169 -46.21 -16.65 9.25
N VAL A 170 -46.43 -15.38 8.90
CA VAL A 170 -46.95 -14.38 9.82
C VAL A 170 -48.47 -14.49 9.80
N ASN A 171 -49.05 -15.02 10.88
CA ASN A 171 -50.50 -15.02 11.08
C ASN A 171 -51.00 -13.58 11.21
N ALA A 172 -51.68 -13.08 10.18
CA ALA A 172 -52.44 -11.84 10.24
C ALA A 172 -53.75 -12.08 11.02
N PRO A 173 -54.10 -11.26 12.03
CA PRO A 173 -55.37 -11.37 12.72
C PRO A 173 -56.53 -10.97 11.79
N LYS A 174 -57.57 -11.82 11.75
CA LYS A 174 -58.82 -11.61 11.02
C LYS A 174 -59.49 -10.30 11.47
N LEU A 175 -59.79 -9.42 10.51
CA LEU A 175 -60.73 -8.32 10.70
C LEU A 175 -62.14 -8.89 10.94
N THR A 176 -62.65 -8.74 12.16
CA THR A 176 -64.07 -8.89 12.47
C THR A 176 -64.81 -7.62 12.04
N GLN A 177 -65.81 -7.77 11.16
CA GLN A 177 -66.72 -6.68 10.84
C GLN A 177 -67.76 -6.52 11.96
N PRO A 178 -68.13 -5.28 12.35
CA PRO A 178 -69.20 -5.05 13.30
C PRO A 178 -70.57 -5.22 12.62
N THR A 179 -71.41 -6.07 13.21
CA THR A 179 -72.84 -6.18 12.94
C THR A 179 -73.56 -4.91 13.38
N LYS A 180 -74.38 -4.34 12.49
CA LYS A 180 -75.33 -3.27 12.80
C LYS A 180 -76.45 -3.80 13.70
N SER A 181 -76.78 -3.05 14.74
CA SER A 181 -78.09 -3.00 15.41
C SER A 181 -78.28 -1.59 15.94
#